data_AF-A0A3C1FE80-F1
#
_entry.id   AF-A0A3C1FE80-F1
#
_cell.length_a   1.000
_cell.length_b   1.000
_cell.length_c   1.000
_cell.angle_alpha   90.00
_cell.angle_beta   90.00
_cell.angle_gamma   90.00
#
_symmetry.space_group_name_H-M   'P 1'
#
loop_
_entity.id
_entity.type
_entity.pdbx_description
1 polymer ?
#
loop_
_entity_poly.entity_id
_entity_poly.type
_entity_poly.pdbx_seq_one_letter_code
_entity_poly.pdbx_strand_id
1 'polypeptide(L)' 'MGIKKRSDWNIYAYERALQQGGFRLVAGADEAGRGACAGPLVAGAVILPACAAGRIGGLADSKLLSPAQREQAYQRIV' A
#
# COMPACT_ATOMS: atom_id res chain seq x y z
N MET A 1 -19.19 14.94 11.60
CA MET A 1 -17.97 14.61 12.36
C MET A 1 -16.82 14.51 11.35
N GLY A 2 -16.14 15.62 11.09
CA GLY A 2 -15.15 15.71 10.00
C GLY A 2 -13.83 15.07 10.39
N ILE A 3 -13.35 14.14 9.57
CA ILE A 3 -12.03 13.54 9.75
C ILE A 3 -10.98 14.59 9.35
N LYS A 4 -10.36 15.25 10.34
CA LYS A 4 -9.22 16.15 10.12
C LYS A 4 -8.00 15.33 9.67
N LYS A 5 -7.44 15.61 8.48
CA LYS A 5 -6.14 15.09 8.04
C LYS A 5 -5.02 15.66 8.94
N ARG A 6 -4.44 14.84 9.83
CA ARG A 6 -3.16 15.14 10.51
C ARG A 6 -2.00 14.54 9.72
N SER A 7 -0.85 15.20 9.67
CA SER A 7 0.34 14.88 8.88
C SER A 7 1.06 13.56 9.18
N ASP A 8 0.59 12.80 10.19
CA ASP A 8 1.31 11.64 10.73
C ASP A 8 0.53 10.33 10.46
N TRP A 9 -0.03 10.20 9.25
CA TRP A 9 -0.82 9.02 8.90
C TRP A 9 0.05 7.78 8.89
N ASN A 10 -0.14 6.94 9.91
CA ASN A 10 0.20 5.54 9.84
C ASN A 10 -0.47 4.95 8.58
N ILE A 11 0.32 4.54 7.57
CA ILE A 11 -0.19 4.01 6.29
C ILE A 11 -1.12 2.79 6.48
N TYR A 12 -1.06 2.14 7.65
CA TYR A 12 -1.90 1.00 8.02
C TYR A 12 -3.18 1.38 8.79
N ALA A 13 -3.49 2.68 8.97
CA ALA A 13 -4.64 3.10 9.78
C ALA A 13 -5.97 2.63 9.21
N TYR A 14 -6.16 2.76 7.89
CA TYR A 14 -7.37 2.30 7.21
C TYR A 14 -7.54 0.79 7.29
N GLU A 15 -6.46 0.04 7.08
CA GLU A 15 -6.47 -1.42 7.17
C GLU A 15 -6.88 -1.89 8.57
N ARG A 16 -6.32 -1.28 9.63
CA ARG A 16 -6.69 -1.61 11.02
C ARG A 16 -8.15 -1.31 11.31
N ALA A 17 -8.69 -0.19 10.82
CA ALA A 17 -10.09 0.16 11.02
C ALA A 17 -11.03 -0.88 10.39
N LEU A 18 -10.70 -1.36 9.20
CA LEU A 18 -11.47 -2.43 8.53
C LEU A 18 -11.35 -3.77 9.29
N GLN A 19 -10.16 -4.13 9.75
CA GLN A 19 -9.97 -5.34 10.57
C GLN A 19 -10.76 -5.30 11.87
N GLN A 20 -10.79 -4.14 12.56
CA GLN A 20 -11.63 -3.93 13.75
C GLN A 20 -13.13 -4.05 13.45
N GLY A 21 -13.55 -3.75 12.21
CA GLY A 21 -14.90 -3.99 11.72
C GLY A 21 -15.22 -5.45 11.39
N GLY A 22 -14.29 -6.39 11.60
CA GLY A 22 -14.48 -7.82 11.37
C GLY A 22 -14.01 -8.32 10.00
N PHE A 23 -13.44 -7.46 9.16
CA PHE A 23 -12.90 -7.87 7.87
C PHE A 23 -11.53 -8.56 8.05
N ARG A 24 -11.49 -9.88 7.83
CA ARG A 24 -10.28 -10.69 8.03
C ARG A 24 -9.24 -10.59 6.91
N LEU A 25 -9.69 -10.31 5.70
CA LEU A 25 -8.83 -10.17 4.51
C LEU A 25 -9.07 -8.77 3.93
N VAL A 26 -8.07 -7.91 4.06
CA VAL A 26 -8.10 -6.54 3.56
C VAL A 26 -7.00 -6.39 2.52
N ALA A 27 -7.39 -6.05 1.29
CA ALA A 27 -6.44 -5.80 0.21
C ALA A 27 -6.24 -4.29 0.02
N GLY A 28 -4.99 -3.86 -0.10
CA GLY A 28 -4.65 -2.57 -0.72
C GLY A 28 -4.56 -2.75 -2.22
N ALA A 29 -5.11 -1.82 -3.00
CA ALA A 29 -5.06 -1.84 -4.46
C ALA A 29 -4.58 -0.50 -5.01
N ASP A 30 -3.83 -0.54 -6.11
CA ASP A 30 -3.28 0.63 -6.80
C ASP A 30 -3.08 0.36 -8.30
N GLU A 31 -2.97 1.43 -9.08
CA GLU A 31 -2.72 1.37 -10.52
C GLU A 31 -1.50 2.19 -10.97
N ALA A 32 -0.81 1.70 -12.00
CA ALA A 32 0.31 2.38 -12.63
C ALA A 32 0.09 2.46 -14.16
N GLY A 33 0.39 3.62 -14.75
CA GLY A 33 0.30 3.84 -16.20
C GLY A 33 -0.86 4.72 -16.67
N ARG A 34 -1.72 5.25 -15.77
CA ARG A 34 -2.88 6.09 -16.14
C ARG A 34 -2.55 7.30 -17.01
N GLY A 35 -1.33 7.85 -16.87
CA GLY A 35 -0.88 9.04 -17.59
C GLY A 35 0.09 8.78 -18.74
N ALA A 36 0.36 7.52 -19.10
CA ALA A 36 1.29 7.19 -20.16
C ALA A 36 0.66 7.40 -21.54
N CYS A 37 1.42 7.95 -22.50
CA CYS A 37 0.96 8.10 -23.90
C CYS A 37 0.86 6.76 -24.65
N ALA A 38 1.59 5.74 -24.19
CA ALA A 38 1.61 4.40 -24.71
C ALA A 38 1.99 3.40 -23.60
N GLY A 39 1.64 2.13 -23.80
CA GLY A 39 1.84 1.07 -22.81
C GLY A 39 0.56 0.77 -22.00
N PRO A 40 0.51 -0.36 -21.29
CA PRO A 40 -0.67 -0.77 -20.56
C PRO A 40 -0.87 0.03 -19.27
N LEU A 41 -2.12 0.18 -18.86
CA LEU A 41 -2.48 0.42 -17.47
C LEU A 41 -2.39 -0.91 -16.72
N VAL A 42 -1.65 -0.94 -15.61
CA VAL A 42 -1.51 -2.13 -14.76
C VAL A 42 -2.12 -1.83 -13.40
N ALA A 43 -2.95 -2.75 -12.89
CA ALA A 43 -3.50 -2.68 -11.54
C ALA A 43 -3.02 -3.88 -10.73
N GLY A 44 -2.76 -3.67 -9.43
CA GLY A 44 -2.35 -4.71 -8.49
C GLY A 44 -3.14 -4.61 -7.18
N ALA A 45 -3.31 -5.76 -6.52
CA ALA A 45 -3.92 -5.83 -5.20
C ALA A 45 -3.10 -6.78 -4.31
N VAL A 46 -2.85 -6.36 -3.06
CA VAL A 46 -2.03 -7.10 -2.10
C VAL A 46 -2.76 -7.18 -0.76
N ILE A 47 -2.83 -8.39 -0.21
CA ILE A 47 -3.26 -8.62 1.18
C ILE A 47 -1.99 -8.89 1.99
N LEU A 48 -1.69 -8.01 2.94
CA LEU A 48 -0.58 -8.21 3.88
C LEU A 48 -1.06 -8.92 5.15
N PRO A 49 -0.20 -9.70 5.82
CA PRO A 49 -0.53 -10.25 7.14
C PRO A 49 -0.86 -9.14 8.14
N ALA A 50 -1.95 -9.29 8.90
CA ALA A 50 -2.36 -8.32 9.93
C ALA A 50 -1.40 -8.21 11.13
N CYS A 51 -0.37 -9.05 11.19
CA CYS A 51 0.64 -9.07 12.25
C CYS A 51 1.87 -8.24 11.89
N ALA A 52 2.87 -8.20 12.78
CA ALA A 52 4.11 -7.45 12.54
C ALA A 52 4.85 -7.89 11.26
N ALA A 53 4.68 -9.14 10.81
CA ALA A 53 5.27 -9.65 9.58
C ALA A 53 4.75 -8.95 8.31
N GLY A 54 3.53 -8.38 8.33
CA GLY A 54 3.01 -7.58 7.22
C GLY A 54 3.51 -6.14 7.21
N ARG A 55 4.32 -5.72 8.19
CA ARG A 55 4.94 -4.39 8.20
C ARG A 55 6.23 -4.40 7.40
N ILE A 56 6.20 -3.77 6.23
CA ILE A 56 7.37 -3.62 5.39
C ILE A 56 8.03 -2.28 5.70
N GLY A 57 9.20 -2.33 6.34
CA GLY A 57 10.00 -1.13 6.64
C GLY A 57 10.45 -0.43 5.36
N GLY A 58 10.29 0.89 5.31
CA GLY A 58 10.63 1.70 4.13
C GLY A 58 9.57 1.68 3.02
N LEU A 59 8.45 0.99 3.21
CA LEU A 59 7.33 1.04 2.26
C LEU A 59 6.72 2.45 2.27
N ALA A 60 6.67 3.05 1.09
CA ALA A 60 6.15 4.39 0.84
C ALA A 60 5.50 4.45 -0.54
N ASP A 61 4.90 5.60 -0.92
CA ASP A 61 4.46 5.83 -2.29
C ASP A 61 5.62 5.52 -3.25
N SER A 62 5.35 4.72 -4.29
CA SER A 62 6.35 4.20 -5.22
C SER A 62 7.14 5.31 -5.92
N LYS A 63 6.57 6.53 -6.01
CA LYS A 63 7.21 7.72 -6.57
C LYS A 63 8.30 8.31 -5.67
N LEU A 64 8.32 7.95 -4.39
CA LEU A 64 9.36 8.35 -3.43
C LEU A 64 10.51 7.35 -3.35
N LEU A 65 10.37 6.18 -3.99
CA LEU A 65 11.36 5.11 -3.98
C LEU A 65 12.19 5.12 -5.26
N SER A 66 13.48 4.84 -5.14
CA SER A 66 14.35 4.55 -6.29
C SER A 66 13.95 3.23 -6.95
N PRO A 67 14.33 2.98 -8.22
CA PRO A 67 14.08 1.69 -8.87
C PRO A 67 14.59 0.49 -8.06
N ALA A 68 15.79 0.59 -7.47
CA ALA A 68 16.35 -0.46 -6.63
C ALA A 68 15.56 -0.67 -5.33
N GLN A 69 15.08 0.40 -4.69
CA GLN A 69 14.25 0.31 -3.49
C GLN A 69 12.89 -0.33 -3.78
N ARG A 70 12.30 -0.06 -4.96
CA ARG A 70 11.06 -0.71 -5.40
C ARG A 70 11.26 -2.21 -5.60
N GLU A 71 12.36 -2.61 -6.22
CA GLU A 71 12.68 -4.03 -6.40
C GLU A 71 12.86 -4.74 -5.05
N GLN A 72 13.59 -4.12 -4.11
CA GLN A 72 13.72 -4.64 -2.75
C GLN A 72 12.37 -4.76 -2.03
N ALA A 73 11.47 -3.80 -2.20
CA ALA A 73 10.13 -3.87 -1.64
C ALA A 73 9.32 -5.00 -2.29
N TYR A 74 9.40 -5.18 -3.60
CA TYR A 74 8.73 -6.26 -4.33
C TYR A 74 9.11 -7.64 -3.80
N GLN A 75 10.41 -7.90 -3.60
CA GLN A 75 10.92 -9.17 -3.03
C GLN A 75 10.45 -9.44 -1.58
N ARG A 76 9.90 -8.44 -0.89
CA ARG A 76 9.31 -8.61 0.45
C ARG A 76 7.79 -8.78 0.40
N ILE A 77 7.17 -8.46 -0.72
CA ILE A 77 5.71 -8.50 -0.94
C ILE A 77 5.30 -9.82 -1.61
N VAL A 78 6.10 -10.30 -2.56
CA VAL A 78 5.87 -11.53 -3.35
C VAL A 78 6.86 -12.60 -2.93
#